data_AF-A0A1A8PZX9-F1
#
_entry.id   AF-A0A1A8PZX9-F1
#
_cell.length_a   1.000
_cell.length_b   1.000
_cell.length_c   1.000
_cell.angle_alpha   90.00
_cell.angle_beta   90.00
_cell.angle_gamma   90.00
#
_symmetry.space_group_name_H-M   'P 1'
#
loop_
_entity.id
_entity.type
_entity.pdbx_description
1 polymer ?
#
loop_
_entity_poly.entity_id
_entity_poly.type
_entity_poly.pdbx_seq_one_letter_code
_entity_poly.pdbx_strand_id
1 'polypeptide(L)'
;MAASGFSDLREKLKSMTPHRDDYSNKYSDRSSNGSEKGRKRKYRESDDDEYGHSDDSADHREQEARRVKSSVLQLSIFTPEECAHIEEKIDEVVSQADAGLYREHTVDRAPLRNKYFFGEGYTYGAQLERRGPGQERLYRKGQVDEIPGWVHELVIKRLVSHGVIPEGFVNSAVINDYQPGGCIVSHVDPLHIFARPIVSVSFFSDSALCFGCRFQFKPIRVSEPVFVLPVRRGSVTVLSGYAADDITHCIRPQDIKERRAVIILRKTRPDAPRLDSDSPLSSSAPGRPAPLKAKRSHRKADPGAAHRPRVLEMDKEENRHPSFSQHHHRHSISSENYWRRDEDHDKHRESSGRKIKMRRH
;
A
#
# COMPACT_ATOMS: atom_id res chain seq x y z
N MET A 1 -33.08 -27.56 -10.90
CA MET A 1 -31.82 -27.76 -11.64
C MET A 1 -30.77 -26.86 -11.01
N ALA A 2 -29.80 -27.46 -10.32
CA ALA A 2 -28.80 -26.75 -9.51
C ALA A 2 -27.81 -26.00 -10.41
N ALA A 3 -27.58 -24.72 -10.12
CA ALA A 3 -26.49 -23.94 -10.71
C ALA A 3 -25.24 -24.15 -9.87
N SER A 4 -24.29 -24.94 -10.37
CA SER A 4 -22.97 -25.10 -9.74
C SER A 4 -22.17 -23.82 -9.92
N GLY A 5 -22.06 -23.02 -8.86
CA GLY A 5 -21.13 -21.89 -8.79
C GLY A 5 -19.72 -22.38 -8.45
N PHE A 6 -18.71 -21.92 -9.17
CA PHE A 6 -17.31 -22.15 -8.81
C PHE A 6 -16.96 -21.33 -7.57
N SER A 7 -16.45 -21.98 -6.53
CA SER A 7 -16.02 -21.37 -5.26
C SER A 7 -14.57 -20.84 -5.32
N ASP A 8 -13.82 -21.19 -6.37
CA ASP A 8 -12.41 -20.83 -6.54
C ASP A 8 -12.13 -20.31 -7.97
N LEU A 9 -11.42 -19.19 -8.06
CA LEU A 9 -10.93 -18.60 -9.31
C LEU A 9 -10.00 -19.56 -10.07
N ARG A 10 -9.29 -20.45 -9.38
CA ARG A 10 -8.40 -21.45 -9.98
C ARG A 10 -9.17 -22.53 -10.74
N GLU A 11 -10.33 -22.94 -10.23
CA GLU A 11 -11.22 -23.89 -10.91
C GLU A 11 -11.81 -23.30 -12.20
N LYS A 12 -12.21 -22.03 -12.14
CA LYS A 12 -12.71 -21.29 -13.29
C LYS A 12 -11.65 -21.11 -14.39
N LEU A 13 -10.39 -20.92 -14.02
CA LEU A 13 -9.28 -20.79 -14.97
C LEU A 13 -8.95 -22.12 -15.66
N LYS A 14 -9.06 -23.26 -14.95
CA LYS A 14 -8.86 -24.59 -15.53
C LYS A 14 -9.97 -25.00 -16.49
N SER A 15 -11.22 -24.64 -16.21
CA SER A 15 -12.36 -24.96 -17.09
C SER A 15 -12.40 -24.15 -18.38
N MET A 16 -11.63 -23.06 -18.47
CA MET A 16 -11.61 -22.15 -19.63
C MET A 16 -10.48 -22.46 -20.64
N THR A 17 -9.65 -23.48 -20.40
CA THR A 17 -8.61 -23.93 -21.34
C THR A 17 -8.78 -25.41 -21.66
N PRO A 18 -9.59 -25.79 -22.67
CA PRO A 18 -9.54 -27.13 -23.21
C PRO A 18 -8.31 -27.26 -24.11
N HIS A 19 -7.55 -28.35 -23.92
CA HIS A 19 -6.33 -28.73 -24.63
C HIS A 19 -5.02 -28.03 -24.25
N ARG A 20 -4.29 -28.64 -23.33
CA ARG A 20 -2.94 -29.14 -23.58
C ARG A 20 -2.49 -29.93 -22.36
N ASP A 21 -2.72 -31.23 -22.37
CA ASP A 21 -1.96 -32.22 -21.61
C ASP A 21 -2.29 -33.58 -22.21
N ASP A 22 -1.49 -33.99 -23.19
CA ASP A 22 -1.14 -35.40 -23.47
C ASP A 22 -0.24 -35.44 -24.70
N TYR A 23 1.07 -35.48 -24.46
CA TYR A 23 1.98 -36.17 -25.38
C TYR A 23 2.95 -36.98 -24.55
N SER A 24 2.58 -38.24 -24.39
CA SER A 24 3.38 -39.30 -23.80
C SER A 24 4.52 -39.71 -24.73
N ASN A 25 5.62 -40.08 -24.09
CA ASN A 25 6.66 -41.01 -24.50
C ASN A 25 6.44 -41.76 -25.83
N LYS A 26 7.42 -41.66 -26.73
CA LYS A 26 7.79 -42.76 -27.63
C LYS A 26 9.29 -42.73 -27.95
N TYR A 27 10.03 -43.58 -27.25
CA TYR A 27 11.29 -44.14 -27.74
C TYR A 27 10.98 -45.03 -28.94
N SER A 28 11.66 -44.80 -30.06
CA SER A 28 11.90 -45.85 -31.05
C SER A 28 13.22 -45.58 -31.78
N ASP A 29 14.14 -46.48 -31.53
CA ASP A 29 15.37 -46.77 -32.25
C ASP A 29 15.12 -46.91 -33.77
N ARG A 30 15.97 -46.28 -34.58
CA ARG A 30 16.41 -46.81 -35.89
C ARG A 30 17.54 -45.99 -36.52
N SER A 31 18.67 -46.67 -36.62
CA SER A 31 19.87 -46.43 -37.42
C SER A 31 19.60 -46.22 -38.92
N SER A 32 20.27 -45.25 -39.56
CA SER A 32 21.31 -45.45 -40.60
C SER A 32 21.55 -44.22 -41.50
N ASN A 33 22.85 -43.92 -41.66
CA ASN A 33 23.60 -43.36 -42.79
C ASN A 33 23.07 -42.23 -43.69
N GLY A 34 23.88 -41.18 -43.85
CA GLY A 34 23.82 -40.28 -45.01
C GLY A 34 24.61 -38.98 -44.91
N SER A 35 25.95 -39.07 -44.96
CA SER A 35 26.94 -38.14 -45.53
C SER A 35 26.61 -36.65 -45.84
N GLU A 36 27.50 -35.79 -45.31
CA GLU A 36 28.29 -34.76 -46.02
C GLU A 36 27.95 -33.24 -45.90
N LYS A 37 29.04 -32.48 -45.71
CA LYS A 37 29.30 -31.04 -45.96
C LYS A 37 29.12 -30.03 -44.80
N GLY A 38 30.09 -30.12 -43.90
CA GLY A 38 31.07 -29.06 -43.57
C GLY A 38 30.69 -27.59 -43.70
N ARG A 39 30.69 -26.88 -42.56
CA ARG A 39 31.19 -25.51 -42.42
C ARG A 39 31.57 -25.23 -40.96
N LYS A 40 32.88 -25.28 -40.69
CA LYS A 40 33.52 -24.81 -39.45
C LYS A 40 33.19 -23.33 -39.24
N ARG A 41 32.50 -22.98 -38.16
CA ARG A 41 32.50 -21.62 -37.59
C ARG A 41 33.27 -21.66 -36.28
N LYS A 42 34.29 -20.79 -36.22
CA LYS A 42 35.25 -20.62 -35.14
C LYS A 42 34.55 -20.40 -33.80
N TYR A 43 34.93 -21.23 -32.84
CA TYR A 43 34.89 -20.94 -31.42
C TYR A 43 35.62 -19.61 -31.20
N ARG A 44 34.93 -18.62 -30.63
CA ARG A 44 35.56 -17.43 -30.08
C ARG A 44 35.25 -17.49 -28.59
N GLU A 45 36.23 -18.00 -27.85
CA GLU A 45 36.34 -17.79 -26.41
C GLU A 45 36.21 -16.29 -26.17
N SER A 46 35.17 -15.93 -25.44
CA SER A 46 35.08 -14.66 -24.72
C SER A 46 34.84 -15.07 -23.28
N ASP A 47 35.92 -15.56 -22.67
CA ASP A 47 36.05 -15.58 -21.22
C ASP A 47 36.14 -14.13 -20.72
N ASP A 48 35.66 -13.96 -19.50
CA ASP A 48 35.79 -12.81 -18.61
C ASP A 48 35.01 -11.55 -19.02
N ASP A 49 33.81 -11.41 -18.42
CA ASP A 49 33.39 -10.24 -17.63
C ASP A 49 31.86 -10.23 -17.43
N GLU A 50 31.32 -11.10 -16.57
CA GLU A 50 29.92 -10.93 -16.09
C GLU A 50 29.74 -11.41 -14.64
N TYR A 51 30.68 -11.03 -13.76
CA TYR A 51 30.50 -11.11 -12.30
C TYR A 51 30.59 -9.70 -11.74
N GLY A 52 29.46 -9.04 -11.45
CA GLY A 52 29.53 -7.72 -10.81
C GLY A 52 28.25 -6.91 -10.58
N HIS A 53 27.06 -7.36 -10.99
CA HIS A 53 25.84 -6.52 -10.85
C HIS A 53 24.71 -7.12 -9.99
N SER A 54 24.88 -8.33 -9.44
CA SER A 54 23.84 -8.93 -8.58
C SER A 54 23.97 -8.54 -7.11
N ASP A 55 25.17 -8.22 -6.63
CA ASP A 55 25.44 -8.04 -5.20
C ASP A 55 24.90 -6.69 -4.68
N ASP A 56 25.15 -5.61 -5.44
CA ASP A 56 24.67 -4.26 -5.11
C ASP A 56 23.15 -4.20 -4.91
N SER A 57 22.37 -4.91 -5.74
CA SER A 57 20.91 -4.92 -5.62
C SER A 57 20.40 -5.67 -4.39
N ALA A 58 21.11 -6.71 -3.94
CA ALA A 58 20.75 -7.47 -2.75
C ALA A 58 21.09 -6.65 -1.49
N ASP A 59 22.27 -6.04 -1.48
CA ASP A 59 22.73 -5.16 -0.41
C ASP A 59 21.82 -3.95 -0.22
N HIS A 60 21.39 -3.31 -1.31
CA HIS A 60 20.43 -2.20 -1.24
C HIS A 60 19.09 -2.65 -0.64
N ARG A 61 18.55 -3.79 -1.07
CA ARG A 61 17.30 -4.33 -0.52
C ARG A 61 17.43 -4.67 0.97
N GLU A 62 18.58 -5.22 1.38
CA GLU A 62 18.83 -5.52 2.79
C GLU A 62 18.94 -4.24 3.63
N GLN A 63 19.62 -3.22 3.13
CA GLN A 63 19.71 -1.92 3.79
C GLN A 63 18.32 -1.28 3.98
N GLU A 64 17.47 -1.31 2.94
CA GLU A 64 16.09 -0.85 3.06
C GLU A 64 15.29 -1.67 4.09
N ALA A 65 15.42 -3.00 4.07
CA ALA A 65 14.76 -3.87 5.05
C ALA A 65 15.21 -3.56 6.49
N ARG A 66 16.50 -3.25 6.71
CA ARG A 66 17.02 -2.81 8.02
C ARG A 66 16.39 -1.47 8.44
N ARG A 67 16.24 -0.51 7.52
CA ARG A 67 15.56 0.78 7.79
C ARG A 67 14.09 0.57 8.17
N VAL A 68 13.37 -0.31 7.46
CA VAL A 68 12.00 -0.70 7.83
C VAL A 68 11.99 -1.29 9.23
N LYS A 69 12.81 -2.32 9.50
CA LYS A 69 12.85 -2.98 10.81
C LYS A 69 13.15 -2.02 11.95
N SER A 70 14.05 -1.05 11.74
CA SER A 70 14.41 -0.05 12.76
C SER A 70 13.33 1.00 13.05
N SER A 71 12.33 1.11 12.17
CA SER A 71 11.28 2.14 12.23
C SER A 71 9.87 1.57 12.45
N VAL A 72 9.80 0.26 12.70
CA VAL A 72 8.60 -0.48 13.12
C VAL A 72 8.77 -0.99 14.54
N LEU A 73 7.77 -0.76 15.39
CA LEU A 73 7.66 -1.39 16.70
C LEU A 73 6.48 -2.35 16.71
N GLN A 74 6.71 -3.58 17.18
CA GLN A 74 5.67 -4.59 17.40
C GLN A 74 5.56 -4.95 18.88
N LEU A 75 4.32 -4.99 19.38
CA LEU A 75 4.00 -5.31 20.76
C LEU A 75 2.87 -6.35 20.80
N SER A 76 2.86 -7.18 21.84
CA SER A 76 1.76 -8.07 22.16
C SER A 76 1.10 -7.54 23.44
N ILE A 77 -0.02 -6.84 23.27
CA ILE A 77 -0.72 -6.13 24.37
C ILE A 77 -2.07 -6.78 24.70
N PHE A 78 -2.72 -7.35 23.68
CA PHE A 78 -4.08 -7.89 23.80
C PHE A 78 -4.03 -9.40 24.00
N THR A 79 -4.71 -9.87 25.03
CA THR A 79 -4.86 -11.32 25.27
C THR A 79 -5.87 -11.93 24.27
N PRO A 80 -5.90 -13.26 24.10
CA PRO A 80 -6.87 -13.92 23.24
C PRO A 80 -8.33 -13.62 23.59
N GLU A 81 -8.64 -13.44 24.89
CA GLU A 81 -9.98 -13.14 25.41
C GLU A 81 -10.36 -11.69 25.11
N GLU A 82 -9.43 -10.75 25.28
CA GLU A 82 -9.63 -9.35 24.91
C GLU A 82 -9.83 -9.19 23.40
N CYS A 83 -9.07 -9.95 22.61
CA CYS A 83 -9.25 -10.00 21.16
C CYS A 83 -10.66 -10.51 20.81
N ALA A 84 -11.13 -11.58 21.46
CA ALA A 84 -12.46 -12.13 21.19
C ALA A 84 -13.56 -11.10 21.51
N HIS A 85 -13.44 -10.39 22.63
CA HIS A 85 -14.41 -9.36 22.99
C HIS A 85 -14.40 -8.17 22.02
N ILE A 86 -13.21 -7.75 21.54
CA ILE A 86 -13.11 -6.69 20.52
C ILE A 86 -13.66 -7.18 19.17
N GLU A 87 -13.44 -8.45 18.82
CA GLU A 87 -13.97 -9.06 17.59
C GLU A 87 -15.50 -9.07 17.57
N GLU A 88 -16.16 -9.36 18.70
CA GLU A 88 -17.61 -9.21 18.83
C GLU A 88 -18.07 -7.77 18.55
N LYS A 89 -17.31 -6.77 19.02
CA LYS A 89 -17.60 -5.36 18.73
C LYS A 89 -17.36 -4.97 17.28
N ILE A 90 -16.38 -5.57 16.62
CA ILE A 90 -16.21 -5.41 15.17
C ILE A 90 -17.41 -6.01 14.42
N ASP A 91 -17.92 -7.16 14.85
CA ASP A 91 -19.11 -7.76 14.26
C ASP A 91 -20.37 -6.90 14.44
N GLU A 92 -20.53 -6.27 15.61
CA GLU A 92 -21.58 -5.27 15.84
C GLU A 92 -21.47 -4.10 14.84
N VAL A 93 -20.25 -3.60 14.57
CA VAL A 93 -20.02 -2.55 13.56
C VAL A 93 -20.46 -3.02 12.17
N VAL A 94 -20.07 -4.23 11.76
CA VAL A 94 -20.46 -4.79 10.45
C VAL A 94 -21.99 -4.90 10.36
N SER A 95 -22.65 -5.42 11.40
CA SER A 95 -24.11 -5.55 11.45
C SER A 95 -24.82 -4.21 11.37
N GLN A 96 -24.37 -3.20 12.11
CA GLN A 96 -24.93 -1.85 12.08
C GLN A 96 -24.75 -1.18 10.71
N ALA A 97 -23.60 -1.40 10.07
CA ALA A 97 -23.35 -0.90 8.72
C ALA A 97 -24.30 -1.54 7.69
N ASP A 98 -24.56 -2.84 7.78
CA ASP A 98 -25.48 -3.56 6.89
C ASP A 98 -26.94 -3.18 7.12
N ALA A 99 -27.29 -2.81 8.36
CA ALA A 99 -28.57 -2.21 8.70
C ALA A 99 -28.71 -0.73 8.27
N GLY A 100 -27.64 -0.12 7.72
CA GLY A 100 -27.67 1.27 7.25
C GLY A 100 -27.72 2.31 8.37
N LEU A 101 -27.21 1.98 9.56
CA LEU A 101 -27.27 2.84 10.75
C LEU A 101 -26.15 3.88 10.82
N TYR A 102 -25.14 3.78 9.97
CA TYR A 102 -24.03 4.74 9.90
C TYR A 102 -24.22 5.79 8.82
N ARG A 103 -23.51 6.90 8.98
CA ARG A 103 -23.40 7.96 7.97
C ARG A 103 -22.78 7.43 6.69
N GLU A 104 -23.11 8.08 5.57
CA GLU A 104 -22.67 7.67 4.23
C GLU A 104 -21.15 7.46 4.14
N HIS A 105 -20.37 8.42 4.64
CA HIS A 105 -18.91 8.38 4.54
C HIS A 105 -18.22 7.55 5.63
N THR A 106 -18.98 6.99 6.57
CA THR A 106 -18.46 6.05 7.57
C THR A 106 -18.16 4.71 6.91
N VAL A 107 -18.98 4.27 5.95
CA VAL A 107 -18.89 2.91 5.39
C VAL A 107 -18.42 2.94 3.95
N ASP A 108 -17.26 2.34 3.70
CA ASP A 108 -16.77 2.07 2.36
C ASP A 108 -16.79 0.55 2.10
N ARG A 109 -17.48 0.13 1.04
CA ARG A 109 -17.60 -1.28 0.66
C ARG A 109 -16.82 -1.56 -0.61
N ALA A 110 -15.89 -2.52 -0.55
CA ALA A 110 -15.22 -3.08 -1.71
C ALA A 110 -15.38 -4.62 -1.71
N PRO A 111 -15.21 -5.30 -2.86
CA PRO A 111 -15.58 -6.71 -3.01
C PRO A 111 -15.03 -7.68 -1.95
N LEU A 112 -13.81 -7.45 -1.46
CA LEU A 112 -13.15 -8.32 -0.47
C LEU A 112 -12.61 -7.53 0.73
N ARG A 113 -13.00 -6.25 0.87
CA ARG A 113 -12.55 -5.41 1.97
C ARG A 113 -13.55 -4.29 2.21
N ASN A 114 -14.10 -4.22 3.41
CA ASN A 114 -14.86 -3.06 3.86
C ASN A 114 -13.97 -2.18 4.74
N LYS A 115 -14.25 -0.87 4.75
CA LYS A 115 -13.66 0.09 5.69
C LYS A 115 -14.73 0.82 6.45
N TYR A 116 -14.48 1.05 7.73
CA TYR A 116 -15.36 1.78 8.63
C TYR A 116 -14.56 2.95 9.23
N PHE A 117 -14.89 4.18 8.85
CA PHE A 117 -14.21 5.40 9.29
C PHE A 117 -14.92 6.04 10.46
N PHE A 118 -14.22 6.22 11.58
CA PHE A 118 -14.75 6.90 12.76
C PHE A 118 -13.85 8.06 13.21
N GLY A 119 -14.47 9.11 13.73
CA GLY A 119 -13.84 10.38 14.11
C GLY A 119 -13.52 11.24 12.90
N GLU A 120 -12.58 10.80 12.07
CA GLU A 120 -12.19 11.48 10.83
C GLU A 120 -12.07 10.47 9.68
N GLY A 121 -12.69 10.81 8.55
CA GLY A 121 -12.53 10.13 7.27
C GLY A 121 -11.96 11.06 6.21
N TYR A 122 -11.47 10.49 5.11
CA TYR A 122 -10.84 11.23 4.02
C TYR A 122 -11.18 10.64 2.66
N THR A 123 -11.13 11.48 1.65
CA THR A 123 -11.27 11.07 0.26
C THR A 123 -10.04 10.29 -0.20
N TYR A 124 -10.26 9.29 -1.03
CA TYR A 124 -9.19 8.52 -1.63
C TYR A 124 -9.63 7.89 -2.96
N GLY A 125 -8.67 7.45 -3.77
CA GLY A 125 -8.92 6.73 -5.02
C GLY A 125 -9.82 7.51 -6.00
N ALA A 126 -10.93 6.91 -6.42
CA ALA A 126 -11.84 7.48 -7.40
C ALA A 126 -12.59 8.74 -6.93
N GLN A 127 -12.57 9.05 -5.63
CA GLN A 127 -13.24 10.23 -5.06
C GLN A 127 -12.42 11.53 -5.22
N LEU A 128 -11.20 11.43 -5.75
CA LEU A 128 -10.32 12.58 -5.94
C LEU A 128 -10.63 13.28 -7.28
N GLU A 129 -10.90 14.60 -7.23
CA GLU A 129 -11.11 15.42 -8.45
C GLU A 129 -9.90 15.38 -9.40
N ARG A 130 -8.70 15.31 -8.81
CA ARG A 130 -7.44 15.08 -9.52
C ARG A 130 -6.76 13.86 -8.91
N ARG A 131 -6.38 12.91 -9.75
CA ARG A 131 -5.64 11.72 -9.35
C ARG A 131 -4.20 12.09 -9.01
N GLY A 132 -3.63 11.43 -8.02
CA GLY A 132 -2.24 11.58 -7.61
C GLY A 132 -2.10 11.74 -6.09
N PRO A 133 -0.94 11.38 -5.53
CA PRO A 133 -0.68 11.53 -4.10
C PRO A 133 -0.77 12.99 -3.67
N GLY A 134 -1.27 13.24 -2.46
CA GLY A 134 -1.39 14.60 -1.90
C GLY A 134 -2.74 15.28 -2.19
N GLN A 135 -3.63 14.62 -2.92
CA GLN A 135 -4.96 15.16 -3.24
C GLN A 135 -6.05 14.71 -2.27
N GLU A 136 -5.75 13.77 -1.37
CA GLU A 136 -6.63 13.36 -0.29
C GLU A 136 -7.03 14.57 0.55
N ARG A 137 -8.31 14.61 0.95
CA ARG A 137 -8.89 15.65 1.80
C ARG A 137 -9.69 14.99 2.89
N LEU A 138 -9.63 15.54 4.10
CA LEU A 138 -10.57 15.15 5.15
C LEU A 138 -12.00 15.51 4.71
N TYR A 139 -12.96 14.66 5.03
CA TYR A 139 -14.37 15.04 4.90
C TYR A 139 -14.69 16.20 5.85
N ARG A 140 -15.82 16.87 5.65
CA ARG A 140 -16.29 17.88 6.61
C ARG A 140 -16.52 17.23 7.98
N LYS A 141 -16.35 18.01 9.06
CA LYS A 141 -16.62 17.54 10.42
C LYS A 141 -18.07 17.03 10.50
N GLY A 142 -18.26 15.88 11.15
CA GLY A 142 -19.58 15.25 11.28
C GLY A 142 -20.07 14.46 10.05
N GLN A 143 -19.27 14.30 9.01
CA GLN A 143 -19.62 13.46 7.86
C GLN A 143 -19.37 11.96 8.08
N VAL A 144 -18.52 11.63 9.05
CA VAL A 144 -18.33 10.25 9.54
C VAL A 144 -18.80 10.16 10.98
N ASP A 145 -19.12 8.97 11.44
CA ASP A 145 -19.56 8.71 12.81
C ASP A 145 -18.42 8.95 13.81
N GLU A 146 -18.78 9.20 15.07
CA GLU A 146 -17.79 9.37 16.14
C GLU A 146 -17.09 8.03 16.45
N ILE A 147 -15.91 8.10 17.08
CA ILE A 147 -15.21 6.90 17.53
C ILE A 147 -16.09 6.18 18.56
N PRO A 148 -16.47 4.90 18.34
CA PRO A 148 -17.30 4.18 19.28
C PRO A 148 -16.67 4.10 20.67
N GLY A 149 -17.47 4.23 21.72
CA GLY A 149 -16.97 4.21 23.10
C GLY A 149 -16.17 2.94 23.44
N TRP A 150 -16.50 1.80 22.85
CA TRP A 150 -15.75 0.57 23.03
C TRP A 150 -14.33 0.65 22.43
N VAL A 151 -14.11 1.40 21.35
CA VAL A 151 -12.76 1.60 20.78
C VAL A 151 -11.90 2.39 21.76
N HIS A 152 -12.48 3.41 22.41
CA HIS A 152 -11.81 4.15 23.47
C HIS A 152 -11.43 3.26 24.65
N GLU A 153 -12.40 2.55 25.21
CA GLU A 153 -12.20 1.77 26.44
C GLU A 153 -11.36 0.50 26.24
N LEU A 154 -11.64 -0.26 25.18
CA LEU A 154 -11.01 -1.56 24.97
C LEU A 154 -9.68 -1.47 24.23
N VAL A 155 -9.50 -0.47 23.35
CA VAL A 155 -8.31 -0.40 22.48
C VAL A 155 -7.42 0.79 22.82
N ILE A 156 -7.91 2.03 22.71
CA ILE A 156 -7.09 3.24 22.86
C ILE A 156 -6.51 3.32 24.27
N LYS A 157 -7.34 3.14 25.30
CA LYS A 157 -6.92 3.18 26.70
C LYS A 157 -5.85 2.14 27.03
N ARG A 158 -5.90 0.96 26.43
CA ARG A 158 -4.88 -0.09 26.57
C ARG A 158 -3.55 0.32 25.95
N LEU A 159 -3.58 0.97 24.79
CA LEU A 159 -2.38 1.48 24.14
C LEU A 159 -1.77 2.64 24.92
N VAL A 160 -2.59 3.53 25.48
CA VAL A 160 -2.12 4.61 26.35
C VAL A 160 -1.51 4.07 27.64
N SER A 161 -2.16 3.11 28.31
CA SER A 161 -1.64 2.55 29.56
C SER A 161 -0.30 1.81 29.41
N HIS A 162 -0.02 1.28 28.21
CA HIS A 162 1.25 0.65 27.87
C HIS A 162 2.28 1.63 27.27
N GLY A 163 1.97 2.94 27.24
CA GLY A 163 2.88 3.97 26.75
C GLY A 163 3.12 3.93 25.23
N VAL A 164 2.25 3.29 24.45
CA VAL A 164 2.39 3.20 22.99
C VAL A 164 2.12 4.55 22.33
N ILE A 165 1.13 5.28 22.85
CA ILE A 165 0.70 6.60 22.39
C ILE A 165 0.23 7.45 23.59
N PRO A 166 0.34 8.78 23.53
CA PRO A 166 -0.15 9.64 24.60
C PRO A 166 -1.68 9.72 24.60
N GLU A 167 -2.25 9.99 25.79
CA GLU A 167 -3.67 10.33 25.95
C GLU A 167 -4.07 11.48 25.02
N GLY A 168 -5.24 11.38 24.39
CA GLY A 168 -5.72 12.40 23.44
C GLY A 168 -4.98 12.45 22.10
N PHE A 169 -4.10 11.49 21.79
CA PHE A 169 -3.46 11.41 20.47
C PHE A 169 -4.47 11.05 19.37
N VAL A 170 -5.26 10.00 19.59
CA VAL A 170 -6.13 9.41 18.57
C VAL A 170 -7.37 10.28 18.35
N ASN A 171 -7.61 10.66 17.10
CA ASN A 171 -8.88 11.27 16.66
C ASN A 171 -9.45 10.66 15.38
N SER A 172 -8.78 9.65 14.81
CA SER A 172 -9.25 8.85 13.68
C SER A 172 -9.05 7.38 14.00
N ALA A 173 -10.13 6.60 13.92
CA ALA A 173 -10.11 5.16 14.02
C ALA A 173 -10.73 4.56 12.76
N VAL A 174 -9.98 3.71 12.06
CA VAL A 174 -10.47 3.03 10.86
C VAL A 174 -10.40 1.53 11.05
N ILE A 175 -11.53 0.86 10.86
CA ILE A 175 -11.59 -0.61 10.88
C ILE A 175 -11.59 -1.09 9.44
N ASN A 176 -10.58 -1.84 9.03
CA ASN A 176 -10.61 -2.56 7.76
C ASN A 176 -10.95 -4.02 8.04
N ASP A 177 -12.04 -4.52 7.47
CA ASP A 177 -12.47 -5.93 7.54
C ASP A 177 -12.25 -6.60 6.18
N TYR A 178 -11.43 -7.65 6.16
CA TYR A 178 -10.97 -8.36 4.98
C TYR A 178 -11.60 -9.74 4.91
N GLN A 179 -12.14 -10.06 3.73
CA GLN A 179 -12.54 -11.43 3.38
C GLN A 179 -11.32 -12.21 2.86
N PRO A 180 -11.36 -13.56 2.83
CA PRO A 180 -10.31 -14.38 2.23
C PRO A 180 -9.94 -13.91 0.80
N GLY A 181 -8.63 -13.78 0.53
CA GLY A 181 -8.11 -13.21 -0.72
C GLY A 181 -8.20 -11.67 -0.80
N GLY A 182 -8.72 -11.01 0.23
CA GLY A 182 -8.71 -9.55 0.35
C GLY A 182 -7.29 -8.99 0.38
N CYS A 183 -7.14 -7.73 -0.04
CA CYS A 183 -5.83 -7.09 -0.11
C CYS A 183 -5.92 -5.56 0.07
N ILE A 184 -4.75 -4.94 0.21
CA ILE A 184 -4.58 -3.51 0.02
C ILE A 184 -3.37 -3.29 -0.88
N VAL A 185 -3.57 -2.51 -1.93
CA VAL A 185 -2.51 -2.11 -2.86
C VAL A 185 -1.45 -1.30 -2.11
N SER A 186 -0.22 -1.31 -2.62
CA SER A 186 0.88 -0.51 -2.09
C SER A 186 0.50 0.96 -1.98
N HIS A 187 0.69 1.53 -0.80
CA HIS A 187 0.45 2.94 -0.52
C HIS A 187 1.30 3.41 0.66
N VAL A 188 1.36 4.73 0.85
CA VAL A 188 1.86 5.37 2.07
C VAL A 188 0.68 6.07 2.74
N ASP A 189 0.54 5.98 4.06
CA ASP A 189 -0.48 6.74 4.78
C ASP A 189 -0.30 8.25 4.51
N PRO A 190 -1.33 8.99 4.06
CA PRO A 190 -1.16 10.34 3.55
C PRO A 190 -0.46 11.28 4.54
N LEU A 191 0.77 11.72 4.21
CA LEU A 191 1.63 12.54 5.08
C LEU A 191 0.98 13.89 5.43
N HIS A 192 0.26 14.48 4.49
CA HIS A 192 -0.44 15.76 4.67
C HIS A 192 -1.73 15.62 5.48
N ILE A 193 -2.21 14.40 5.74
CA ILE A 193 -3.43 14.16 6.54
C ILE A 193 -3.09 13.68 7.94
N PHE A 194 -2.17 12.72 8.08
CA PHE A 194 -1.93 12.04 9.35
C PHE A 194 -0.57 12.36 9.95
N ALA A 195 -0.57 12.73 11.23
CA ALA A 195 0.63 12.74 12.04
C ALA A 195 1.11 11.30 12.31
N ARG A 196 2.39 11.16 12.65
CA ARG A 196 3.01 9.89 13.05
C ARG A 196 3.05 9.82 14.60
N PRO A 197 3.10 8.62 15.20
CA PRO A 197 3.10 7.31 14.52
C PRO A 197 1.72 6.89 14.02
N ILE A 198 1.70 5.91 13.10
CA ILE A 198 0.48 5.19 12.70
C ILE A 198 0.42 3.90 13.52
N VAL A 199 -0.67 3.69 14.26
CA VAL A 199 -0.83 2.49 15.10
C VAL A 199 -1.89 1.59 14.50
N SER A 200 -1.63 0.29 14.46
CA SER A 200 -2.59 -0.70 14.00
C SER A 200 -2.65 -1.91 14.95
N VAL A 201 -3.85 -2.45 15.15
CA VAL A 201 -4.07 -3.65 15.98
C VAL A 201 -4.82 -4.68 15.15
N SER A 202 -4.29 -5.90 15.04
CA SER A 202 -4.84 -6.97 14.18
C SER A 202 -5.77 -7.91 14.95
N PHE A 203 -6.85 -8.36 14.31
CA PHE A 203 -7.88 -9.22 14.88
C PHE A 203 -8.29 -10.34 13.91
N PHE A 204 -9.01 -11.33 14.44
CA PHE A 204 -9.48 -12.58 13.83
C PHE A 204 -8.38 -13.57 13.45
N SER A 205 -7.40 -13.15 12.65
CA SER A 205 -6.38 -14.07 12.13
C SER A 205 -5.02 -13.44 11.89
N ASP A 206 -4.03 -14.31 11.80
CA ASP A 206 -2.65 -13.94 11.48
C ASP A 206 -2.50 -13.60 9.99
N SER A 207 -1.64 -12.63 9.69
CA SER A 207 -1.32 -12.24 8.31
C SER A 207 0.08 -11.63 8.21
N ALA A 208 0.36 -10.94 7.11
CA ALA A 208 1.61 -10.23 6.88
C ALA A 208 1.38 -8.84 6.28
N LEU A 209 2.04 -7.85 6.86
CA LEU A 209 2.19 -6.52 6.28
C LEU A 209 3.50 -6.48 5.48
N CYS A 210 3.39 -6.23 4.19
CA CYS A 210 4.52 -6.22 3.27
C CYS A 210 4.95 -4.79 2.96
N PHE A 211 6.25 -4.54 2.84
CA PHE A 211 6.83 -3.24 2.50
C PHE A 211 7.56 -3.32 1.16
N GLY A 212 7.49 -2.24 0.37
CA GLY A 212 8.19 -2.13 -0.93
C GLY A 212 7.62 -3.00 -2.04
N CYS A 213 6.38 -3.45 -1.93
CA CYS A 213 5.73 -4.20 -3.01
C CYS A 213 5.30 -3.29 -4.17
N ARG A 214 5.45 -3.77 -5.39
CA ARG A 214 4.87 -3.20 -6.60
C ARG A 214 3.75 -4.08 -7.09
N PHE A 215 2.58 -3.49 -7.35
CA PHE A 215 1.43 -4.19 -7.91
C PHE A 215 1.46 -4.02 -9.43
N GLN A 216 1.33 -5.12 -10.16
CA GLN A 216 1.04 -5.13 -11.58
C GLN A 216 -0.39 -5.61 -11.75
N PHE A 217 -1.12 -4.95 -12.64
CA PHE A 217 -2.53 -5.24 -12.86
C PHE A 217 -2.72 -5.81 -14.26
N LYS A 218 -3.61 -6.81 -14.37
CA LYS A 218 -3.92 -7.62 -15.58
C LYS A 218 -2.80 -8.61 -15.99
N PRO A 219 -2.64 -9.76 -15.30
CA PRO A 219 -3.32 -10.19 -14.07
C PRO A 219 -2.74 -9.51 -12.82
N ILE A 220 -3.42 -9.56 -11.68
CA ILE A 220 -2.87 -9.04 -10.44
C ILE A 220 -1.63 -9.85 -10.08
N ARG A 221 -0.46 -9.22 -10.10
CA ARG A 221 0.81 -9.75 -9.60
C ARG A 221 1.38 -8.78 -8.60
N VAL A 222 2.04 -9.30 -7.58
CA VAL A 222 2.74 -8.50 -6.59
C VAL A 222 4.20 -8.88 -6.63
N SER A 223 5.08 -7.88 -6.71
CA SER A 223 6.52 -8.12 -6.61
C SER A 223 6.88 -8.73 -5.26
N GLU A 224 8.09 -9.26 -5.16
CA GLU A 224 8.62 -9.59 -3.85
C GLU A 224 8.71 -8.32 -2.99
N PRO A 225 8.33 -8.41 -1.69
CA PRO A 225 8.48 -7.32 -0.74
C PRO A 225 9.94 -7.12 -0.34
N VAL A 226 10.33 -5.87 -0.09
CA VAL A 226 11.58 -5.52 0.58
C VAL A 226 11.62 -6.14 1.98
N PHE A 227 10.51 -6.04 2.72
CA PHE A 227 10.38 -6.61 4.06
C PHE A 227 8.98 -7.15 4.29
N VAL A 228 8.88 -8.28 5.01
CA VAL A 228 7.62 -8.91 5.42
C VAL A 228 7.54 -8.87 6.93
N LEU A 229 6.53 -8.20 7.46
CA LEU A 229 6.23 -8.14 8.88
C LEU A 229 5.05 -9.07 9.20
N PRO A 230 5.23 -10.19 9.90
CA PRO A 230 4.13 -11.00 10.38
C PRO A 230 3.27 -10.19 11.36
N VAL A 231 1.98 -10.04 11.10
CA VAL A 231 1.02 -9.32 11.96
C VAL A 231 0.00 -10.31 12.50
N ARG A 232 0.24 -10.78 13.73
CA ARG A 232 -0.57 -11.80 14.41
C ARG A 232 -1.84 -11.21 15.02
N ARG A 233 -2.85 -12.04 15.28
CA ARG A 233 -4.02 -11.66 16.09
C ARG A 233 -3.55 -11.10 17.44
N GLY A 234 -4.11 -9.94 17.83
CA GLY A 234 -3.75 -9.20 19.06
C GLY A 234 -2.44 -8.42 19.00
N SER A 235 -1.67 -8.52 17.90
CA SER A 235 -0.43 -7.75 17.75
C SER A 235 -0.74 -6.28 17.45
N VAL A 236 0.05 -5.42 18.10
CA VAL A 236 0.07 -3.98 17.88
C VAL A 236 1.29 -3.66 17.03
N THR A 237 1.09 -2.98 15.91
CA THR A 237 2.16 -2.52 15.02
C THR A 237 2.14 -1.00 14.96
N VAL A 238 3.28 -0.39 15.26
CA VAL A 238 3.50 1.05 15.26
C VAL A 238 4.48 1.39 14.14
N LEU A 239 4.04 2.19 13.17
CA LEU A 239 4.85 2.66 12.05
C LEU A 239 5.29 4.10 12.30
N SER A 240 6.57 4.37 12.12
CA SER A 240 7.18 5.71 12.21
C SER A 240 8.33 5.83 11.21
N GLY A 241 8.90 7.02 11.05
CA GLY A 241 10.08 7.26 10.21
C GLY A 241 10.00 6.58 8.84
N TYR A 242 11.07 5.88 8.45
CA TYR A 242 11.18 5.26 7.13
C TYR A 242 9.98 4.40 6.75
N ALA A 243 9.53 3.51 7.64
CA ALA A 243 8.41 2.60 7.39
C ALA A 243 7.05 3.31 7.20
N ALA A 244 6.89 4.52 7.74
CA ALA A 244 5.67 5.30 7.62
C ALA A 244 5.74 6.35 6.49
N ASP A 245 6.92 6.77 6.08
CA ASP A 245 7.11 8.00 5.29
C ASP A 245 7.70 7.74 3.89
N ASP A 246 8.65 6.80 3.79
CA ASP A 246 9.52 6.69 2.61
C ASP A 246 9.29 5.41 1.79
N ILE A 247 8.61 4.42 2.37
CA ILE A 247 8.34 3.13 1.70
C ILE A 247 6.86 2.78 1.75
N THR A 248 6.34 2.31 0.63
CA THR A 248 4.96 1.85 0.51
C THR A 248 4.77 0.54 1.26
N HIS A 249 3.59 0.36 1.86
CA HIS A 249 3.19 -0.91 2.46
C HIS A 249 1.89 -1.44 1.84
N CYS A 250 1.71 -2.75 1.90
CA CYS A 250 0.57 -3.45 1.33
C CYS A 250 0.24 -4.73 2.09
N ILE A 251 -0.93 -5.31 1.80
CA ILE A 251 -1.27 -6.69 2.18
C ILE A 251 -1.57 -7.43 0.88
N ARG A 252 -0.90 -8.57 0.67
CA ARG A 252 -1.07 -9.35 -0.57
C ARG A 252 -2.25 -10.32 -0.41
N PRO A 253 -2.98 -10.63 -1.49
CA PRO A 253 -4.11 -11.58 -1.44
C PRO A 253 -3.78 -12.92 -0.78
N GLN A 254 -2.58 -13.47 -1.05
CA GLN A 254 -2.14 -14.75 -0.50
C GLN A 254 -1.87 -14.74 1.02
N ASP A 255 -1.74 -13.55 1.61
CA ASP A 255 -1.47 -13.39 3.05
C ASP A 255 -2.78 -13.28 3.86
N ILE A 256 -3.94 -13.18 3.21
CA ILE A 256 -5.28 -13.18 3.84
C ILE A 256 -5.99 -14.48 3.48
N LYS A 257 -5.74 -15.53 4.26
CA LYS A 257 -6.27 -16.88 4.02
C LYS A 257 -7.66 -17.09 4.61
N GLU A 258 -7.97 -16.36 5.67
CA GLU A 258 -9.21 -16.37 6.40
C GLU A 258 -9.61 -14.92 6.73
N ARG A 259 -10.78 -14.71 7.35
CA ARG A 259 -11.24 -13.36 7.70
C ARG A 259 -10.21 -12.69 8.61
N ARG A 260 -9.89 -11.43 8.32
CA ARG A 260 -8.99 -10.62 9.13
C ARG A 260 -9.56 -9.22 9.29
N ALA A 261 -9.47 -8.66 10.49
CA ALA A 261 -9.71 -7.24 10.68
C ALA A 261 -8.48 -6.53 11.24
N VAL A 262 -8.40 -5.22 11.03
CA VAL A 262 -7.40 -4.36 11.66
C VAL A 262 -8.05 -3.03 12.03
N ILE A 263 -7.79 -2.58 13.26
CA ILE A 263 -8.15 -1.23 13.70
C ILE A 263 -6.90 -0.36 13.56
N ILE A 264 -7.00 0.72 12.79
CA ILE A 264 -5.95 1.68 12.52
C ILE A 264 -6.27 2.97 13.27
N LEU A 265 -5.41 3.37 14.19
CA LEU A 265 -5.56 4.51 15.08
C LEU A 265 -4.53 5.58 14.72
N ARG A 266 -5.03 6.78 14.41
CA ARG A 266 -4.22 7.89 13.88
C ARG A 266 -4.64 9.22 14.49
N LYS A 267 -3.76 10.20 14.32
CA LYS A 267 -4.02 11.61 14.58
C LYS A 267 -4.01 12.38 13.28
N THR A 268 -5.10 13.07 12.93
CA THR A 268 -5.07 14.01 11.81
C THR A 268 -4.24 15.23 12.17
N ARG A 269 -3.53 15.78 11.19
CA ARG A 269 -2.79 17.03 11.39
C ARG A 269 -3.77 18.21 11.55
N PRO A 270 -3.42 19.25 12.33
CA PRO A 270 -4.24 20.46 12.44
C PRO A 270 -4.41 21.20 11.11
N ASP A 271 -3.40 21.13 10.24
CA ASP A 271 -3.34 21.75 8.91
C ASP A 271 -3.80 20.82 7.77
N ALA A 272 -4.33 19.64 8.10
CA ALA A 272 -4.78 18.68 7.09
C ALA A 272 -5.90 19.28 6.22
N PRO A 273 -5.74 19.28 4.89
CA PRO A 273 -6.71 19.92 4.01
C PRO A 273 -8.05 19.18 4.06
N ARG A 274 -9.14 19.95 4.10
CA ARG A 274 -10.51 19.46 4.26
C ARG A 274 -11.34 19.87 3.04
N LEU A 275 -12.37 19.09 2.71
CA LEU A 275 -13.35 19.52 1.72
C LEU A 275 -14.06 20.78 2.23
N ASP A 276 -13.94 21.88 1.50
CA ASP A 276 -14.56 23.17 1.84
C ASP A 276 -16.08 23.06 1.88
N SER A 277 -16.73 23.89 2.70
CA SER A 277 -18.19 24.00 2.82
C SER A 277 -18.87 24.44 1.51
N ASP A 278 -18.19 25.26 0.71
CA ASP A 278 -18.81 26.07 -0.35
C ASP A 278 -18.16 25.92 -1.74
N SER A 279 -17.95 24.69 -2.20
CA SER A 279 -18.12 24.46 -3.64
C SER A 279 -19.57 24.09 -3.86
N PRO A 280 -20.41 24.94 -4.47
CA PRO A 280 -21.68 24.47 -4.95
C PRO A 280 -21.35 23.35 -5.94
N LEU A 281 -21.74 22.12 -5.59
CA LEU A 281 -22.25 21.21 -6.61
C LEU A 281 -23.12 22.11 -7.47
N SER A 282 -22.75 22.26 -8.75
CA SER A 282 -23.57 22.95 -9.74
C SER A 282 -24.96 22.33 -9.62
N SER A 283 -25.80 22.96 -8.81
CA SER A 283 -27.22 22.75 -8.77
C SER A 283 -27.64 23.29 -10.12
N SER A 284 -27.71 22.40 -11.11
CA SER A 284 -28.51 22.66 -12.29
C SER A 284 -29.86 23.08 -11.75
N ALA A 285 -30.14 24.39 -11.83
CA ALA A 285 -31.42 24.96 -11.47
C ALA A 285 -32.53 24.11 -12.10
N PRO A 286 -33.70 23.98 -11.47
CA PRO A 286 -34.80 23.20 -12.04
C PRO A 286 -35.27 23.89 -13.32
N GLY A 287 -34.67 23.48 -14.44
CA GLY A 287 -35.10 23.85 -15.77
C GLY A 287 -36.50 23.32 -15.98
N ARG A 288 -37.41 24.21 -16.36
CA ARG A 288 -38.80 23.92 -16.74
C ARG A 288 -38.93 22.60 -17.53
N PRO A 289 -39.99 21.80 -17.30
CA PRO A 289 -40.18 20.55 -18.02
C PRO A 289 -40.39 20.83 -19.51
N ALA A 290 -39.42 20.42 -20.33
CA ALA A 290 -39.57 20.35 -21.78
C ALA A 290 -40.37 19.08 -22.14
N PRO A 291 -41.31 19.16 -23.09
CA PRO A 291 -42.22 18.06 -23.40
C PRO A 291 -41.50 16.84 -23.98
N LEU A 292 -41.87 15.67 -23.46
CA LEU A 292 -41.38 14.35 -23.87
C LEU A 292 -41.61 14.13 -25.37
N LYS A 293 -40.53 13.97 -26.14
CA LYS A 293 -40.60 13.49 -27.52
C LYS A 293 -40.88 11.99 -27.54
N ALA A 294 -41.81 11.59 -28.41
CA ALA A 294 -42.34 10.25 -28.55
C ALA A 294 -41.26 9.17 -28.83
N LYS A 295 -41.52 7.97 -28.29
CA LYS A 295 -40.73 6.74 -28.45
C LYS A 295 -40.43 6.45 -29.94
N ARG A 296 -39.15 6.46 -30.31
CA ARG A 296 -38.69 5.80 -31.56
C ARG A 296 -38.42 4.33 -31.27
N SER A 297 -38.92 3.51 -32.18
CA SER A 297 -38.96 2.06 -32.16
C SER A 297 -37.59 1.39 -32.16
N HIS A 298 -37.57 0.21 -31.53
CA HIS A 298 -36.59 -0.87 -31.58
C HIS A 298 -35.48 -0.75 -32.65
N ARG A 299 -34.24 -0.51 -32.19
CA ARG A 299 -33.05 -1.08 -32.84
C ARG A 299 -32.49 -2.18 -31.94
N LYS A 300 -32.33 -3.37 -32.53
CA LYS A 300 -31.77 -4.56 -31.89
C LYS A 300 -30.36 -4.25 -31.36
N ALA A 301 -30.11 -4.65 -30.11
CA ALA A 301 -28.79 -4.63 -29.51
C ALA A 301 -27.90 -5.69 -30.18
N ASP A 302 -26.65 -5.32 -30.42
CA ASP A 302 -25.58 -6.21 -30.90
C ASP A 302 -25.30 -7.31 -29.85
N PRO A 303 -25.41 -8.62 -30.18
CA PRO A 303 -25.20 -9.70 -29.21
C PRO A 303 -23.78 -9.82 -28.67
N GLY A 304 -22.80 -9.06 -29.20
CA GLY A 304 -21.39 -9.13 -28.80
C GLY A 304 -20.95 -8.18 -27.67
N ALA A 305 -21.80 -7.24 -27.24
CA ALA A 305 -21.39 -6.18 -26.29
C ALA A 305 -21.40 -6.60 -24.80
N ALA A 306 -21.90 -7.79 -24.48
CA ALA A 306 -22.16 -8.24 -23.11
C ALA A 306 -20.94 -8.88 -22.38
N HIS A 307 -19.77 -8.98 -23.02
CA HIS A 307 -18.57 -9.62 -22.45
C HIS A 307 -17.40 -8.67 -22.18
N ARG A 308 -17.67 -7.41 -21.82
CA ARG A 308 -16.63 -6.51 -21.30
C ARG A 308 -16.72 -6.43 -19.77
N PRO A 309 -15.86 -7.12 -19.01
CA PRO A 309 -15.75 -6.83 -17.58
C PRO A 309 -15.28 -5.37 -17.44
N ARG A 310 -16.04 -4.57 -16.69
CA ARG A 310 -15.65 -3.20 -16.30
C ARG A 310 -14.42 -3.30 -15.40
N VAL A 311 -13.27 -3.16 -16.01
CA VAL A 311 -11.97 -3.10 -15.35
C VAL A 311 -11.86 -1.76 -14.62
N LEU A 312 -11.45 -1.80 -13.34
CA LEU A 312 -10.94 -0.66 -12.59
C LEU A 312 -9.72 -0.07 -13.30
N GLU A 313 -9.91 1.11 -13.90
CA GLU A 313 -8.90 1.90 -14.59
C GLU A 313 -8.17 2.84 -13.61
N MET A 314 -7.99 2.40 -12.36
CA MET A 314 -7.24 3.12 -11.31
C MET A 314 -5.74 2.77 -11.30
N ASP A 315 -5.37 1.72 -12.01
CA ASP A 315 -4.21 0.89 -11.66
C ASP A 315 -3.03 0.96 -12.64
N LYS A 316 -3.13 1.78 -13.70
CA LYS A 316 -2.09 1.86 -14.74
C LYS A 316 -1.15 3.06 -14.60
N GLU A 317 -1.57 4.14 -13.96
CA GLU A 317 -0.82 5.41 -13.97
C GLU A 317 0.06 5.64 -12.74
N GLU A 318 -0.26 5.02 -11.58
CA GLU A 318 0.56 5.15 -10.37
C GLU A 318 1.93 4.44 -10.48
N ASN A 319 2.09 3.56 -11.48
CA ASN A 319 3.35 2.87 -11.81
C ASN A 319 4.24 3.63 -12.82
N ARG A 320 3.91 4.87 -13.21
CA ARG A 320 4.84 5.71 -13.96
C ARG A 320 5.51 6.69 -13.01
N HIS A 321 6.78 6.43 -12.71
CA HIS A 321 7.65 7.39 -12.05
C HIS A 321 7.64 8.74 -12.78
N PRO A 322 7.79 9.88 -12.07
CA PRO A 322 8.32 11.08 -12.69
C PRO A 322 9.76 10.77 -13.08
N SER A 323 10.07 10.85 -14.37
CA SER A 323 11.44 10.97 -14.83
C SER A 323 12.05 12.19 -14.12
N PHE A 324 13.11 11.95 -13.34
CA PHE A 324 13.98 13.01 -12.87
C PHE A 324 14.34 13.88 -14.07
N SER A 325 13.81 15.09 -14.08
CA SER A 325 14.16 16.08 -15.07
C SER A 325 15.60 16.48 -14.77
N GLN A 326 16.54 15.97 -15.56
CA GLN A 326 17.87 16.52 -15.67
C GLN A 326 17.72 18.01 -15.98
N HIS A 327 17.98 18.85 -14.99
CA HIS A 327 18.18 20.27 -15.23
C HIS A 327 19.43 20.41 -16.11
N HIS A 328 19.21 20.81 -17.36
CA HIS A 328 20.22 21.35 -18.24
C HIS A 328 20.86 22.58 -17.57
N HIS A 329 22.01 22.42 -16.93
CA HIS A 329 22.91 23.54 -16.69
C HIS A 329 23.67 23.82 -17.99
N ARG A 330 23.28 24.93 -18.63
CA ARG A 330 24.01 25.54 -19.74
C ARG A 330 25.42 25.91 -19.28
N HIS A 331 26.41 25.45 -20.05
CA HIS A 331 27.76 26.00 -20.08
C HIS A 331 27.73 27.53 -20.23
N SER A 332 28.42 28.21 -19.31
CA SER A 332 29.09 29.48 -19.61
C SER A 332 30.55 29.30 -19.19
N ILE A 333 31.43 29.37 -20.18
CA ILE A 333 32.88 29.32 -20.06
C ILE A 333 33.36 30.77 -19.90
N SER A 334 34.07 31.07 -18.81
CA SER A 334 35.09 32.12 -18.68
C SER A 334 35.68 32.02 -17.27
N SER A 335 36.78 31.28 -17.11
CA SER A 335 38.13 31.81 -16.88
C SER A 335 38.42 32.16 -15.41
N GLU A 336 39.23 31.33 -14.75
CA GLU A 336 40.52 31.68 -14.12
C GLU A 336 40.87 30.67 -13.00
N ASN A 337 41.82 29.80 -13.31
CA ASN A 337 42.48 28.93 -12.34
C ASN A 337 43.64 29.71 -11.71
N TYR A 338 43.62 29.89 -10.39
CA TYR A 338 44.84 30.10 -9.62
C TYR A 338 44.95 28.99 -8.57
N TRP A 339 45.91 28.12 -8.82
CA TRP A 339 46.35 27.05 -7.93
C TRP A 339 47.04 27.66 -6.70
N ARG A 340 46.58 27.32 -5.48
CA ARG A 340 47.47 27.16 -4.33
C ARG A 340 47.03 25.98 -3.47
N ARG A 341 47.96 25.05 -3.40
CA ARG A 341 48.05 23.83 -2.60
C ARG A 341 48.78 24.23 -1.32
N ASP A 342 48.22 23.91 -0.16
CA ASP A 342 48.97 23.88 1.10
C ASP A 342 48.59 22.59 1.83
N GLU A 343 49.46 21.60 1.70
CA GLU A 343 49.69 20.55 2.68
C GLU A 343 51.13 20.77 3.14
N ASP A 344 51.37 20.92 4.44
CA ASP A 344 52.56 20.36 5.08
C ASP A 344 52.44 20.34 6.62
N HIS A 345 52.47 19.09 7.12
CA HIS A 345 53.23 18.55 8.24
C HIS A 345 53.35 19.24 9.63
N ASP A 346 52.96 18.43 10.62
CA ASP A 346 53.68 18.05 11.85
C ASP A 346 54.43 19.10 12.68
N LYS A 347 54.05 19.18 13.96
CA LYS A 347 54.98 18.99 15.09
C LYS A 347 54.29 18.78 16.43
N HIS A 348 54.60 17.63 17.02
CA HIS A 348 54.58 17.36 18.46
C HIS A 348 55.19 18.50 19.29
N ARG A 349 54.54 18.87 20.40
CA ARG A 349 55.24 19.04 21.68
C ARG A 349 54.30 18.92 22.88
N GLU A 350 54.63 17.99 23.77
CA GLU A 350 54.06 17.82 25.09
C GLU A 350 54.34 19.02 26.02
N SER A 351 53.45 19.15 27.01
CA SER A 351 53.78 19.35 28.43
C SER A 351 53.18 20.60 29.09
N SER A 352 52.60 20.32 30.26
CA SER A 352 52.48 21.18 31.44
C SER A 352 51.24 22.06 31.60
N GLY A 353 50.41 21.64 32.58
CA GLY A 353 50.25 22.48 33.76
C GLY A 353 48.92 23.22 33.93
N ARG A 354 48.01 22.58 34.68
CA ARG A 354 47.14 23.18 35.74
C ARG A 354 47.09 24.73 35.82
N LYS A 355 45.89 25.32 35.69
CA LYS A 355 45.07 25.83 36.82
C LYS A 355 43.84 26.62 36.36
N ILE A 356 42.76 26.30 37.06
CA ILE A 356 41.50 27.02 37.22
C ILE A 356 41.74 28.51 37.58
N LYS A 357 40.97 29.41 36.96
CA LYS A 357 40.40 30.59 37.66
C LYS A 357 39.13 31.10 36.97
N MET A 358 38.03 31.02 37.70
CA MET A 358 36.79 31.75 37.46
C MET A 358 36.96 33.24 37.80
N ARG A 359 36.39 34.15 37.00
CA ARG A 359 35.33 35.13 37.37
C ARG A 359 35.20 36.25 36.33
N ARG A 360 33.95 36.41 35.88
CA ARG A 360 33.16 37.65 35.64
C ARG A 360 33.90 38.93 35.23
N HIS A 361 33.51 39.48 34.08
CA HIS A 361 32.45 40.51 34.04
C HIS A 361 31.63 40.39 32.77
#